data_AF-A0A218Y0W6-F1
#
_entry.id   AF-A0A218Y0W6-F1
#
_cell.length_a   1.000
_cell.length_b   1.000
_cell.length_c   1.000
_cell.angle_alpha   90.00
_cell.angle_beta   90.00
_cell.angle_gamma   90.00
#
_symmetry.space_group_name_H-M   'P 1'
#
loop_
_entity.id
_entity.type
_entity.pdbx_description
1 polymer ?
#
loop_
_entity_poly.entity_id
_entity_poly.type
_entity_poly.pdbx_seq_one_letter_code
_entity_poly.pdbx_strand_id
1 'polypeptide(L)'
;MLLSGDCKDLLDCLSSWGSPSDPSIHSIIDDILVDLSAFDSRDVLFIPRDENYLAHNIARWAAFCNIDGPIAISSIPSSVLTGDEEM
;
A
#
# COMPACT_ATOMS: atom_id res chain seq x y z
N MET A 1 1.92 -15.94 2.53
CA MET A 1 1.47 -14.56 2.81
C MET A 1 0.64 -14.10 1.63
N LEU A 2 -0.48 -13.41 1.85
CA LEU A 2 -1.26 -12.78 0.78
C LEU A 2 -1.11 -11.26 0.87
N LEU A 3 -0.59 -10.63 -0.18
CA LEU A 3 -0.53 -9.17 -0.32
C LEU A 3 -1.69 -8.72 -1.21
N SER A 4 -2.63 -7.96 -0.65
CA SER A 4 -3.76 -7.39 -1.39
C SER A 4 -3.59 -5.90 -1.59
N GLY A 5 -3.98 -5.39 -2.77
CA GLY A 5 -3.95 -3.94 -3.03
C GLY A 5 -4.70 -3.54 -4.31
N ASP A 6 -4.86 -2.24 -4.52
CA ASP A 6 -5.57 -1.64 -5.67
C ASP A 6 -4.63 -1.08 -6.74
N CYS A 7 -3.31 -1.24 -6.59
CA CYS A 7 -2.32 -0.79 -7.57
C CYS A 7 -1.87 -1.95 -8.48
N LYS A 8 -2.57 -2.14 -9.59
CA LYS A 8 -2.32 -3.27 -10.50
C LYS A 8 -0.86 -3.35 -10.98
N ASP A 9 -0.27 -2.23 -11.41
CA ASP A 9 1.09 -2.21 -11.94
C ASP A 9 2.13 -2.67 -10.91
N LEU A 10 1.96 -2.27 -9.64
CA LEU A 10 2.80 -2.71 -8.53
C LEU A 10 2.64 -4.22 -8.32
N LEU A 11 1.40 -4.72 -8.27
CA LEU A 11 1.14 -6.14 -8.01
C LEU A 11 1.65 -7.04 -9.15
N ASP A 12 1.52 -6.60 -10.40
CA ASP A 12 2.04 -7.30 -11.58
C ASP A 12 3.59 -7.33 -11.55
N CYS A 13 4.22 -6.24 -11.12
CA CYS A 13 5.67 -6.17 -10.92
C CYS A 13 6.14 -7.16 -9.84
N LEU A 14 5.47 -7.19 -8.68
CA LEU A 14 5.81 -8.09 -7.57
C LEU A 14 5.59 -9.57 -7.91
N SER A 15 4.53 -9.87 -8.67
CA SER A 15 4.20 -11.24 -9.10
C SER A 15 5.21 -11.78 -10.10
N SER A 16 5.68 -10.95 -11.02
CA SER A 16 6.60 -11.35 -12.09
C SER A 16 8.07 -11.32 -11.68
N TRP A 17 8.40 -10.83 -10.47
CA TRP A 17 9.77 -10.47 -10.08
C TRP A 17 10.43 -9.53 -11.12
N GLY A 18 9.60 -8.73 -11.77
CA GLY A 18 10.02 -7.81 -12.81
C GLY A 18 10.65 -6.55 -12.23
N SER A 19 11.38 -5.84 -13.07
CA SER A 19 11.76 -4.46 -12.78
C SER A 19 10.57 -3.54 -13.10
N PRO A 20 10.19 -2.59 -12.22
CA PRO A 20 9.20 -1.60 -12.55
C PRO A 20 9.64 -0.79 -13.78
N SER A 21 8.66 -0.30 -14.52
CA SER A 21 8.84 0.52 -15.72
C SER A 21 9.47 1.88 -15.42
N ASP A 22 9.23 2.41 -14.21
CA ASP A 22 9.81 3.65 -13.72
C ASP A 22 11.07 3.38 -12.88
N PRO A 23 12.26 3.86 -13.28
CA PRO A 23 13.50 3.69 -12.53
C PRO A 23 13.48 4.38 -11.17
N SER A 24 12.65 5.41 -10.97
CA SER A 24 12.61 6.19 -9.72
C SER A 24 12.12 5.38 -8.52
N ILE A 25 11.44 4.26 -8.78
CA ILE A 25 10.90 3.37 -7.74
C ILE A 25 11.67 2.04 -7.62
N HIS A 26 12.78 1.85 -8.36
CA HIS A 26 13.56 0.60 -8.31
C HIS A 26 13.98 0.22 -6.90
N SER A 27 14.58 1.15 -6.16
CA SER A 27 15.05 0.86 -4.80
C SER A 27 13.91 0.44 -3.87
N ILE A 28 12.75 1.07 -4.00
CA ILE A 28 11.58 0.77 -3.17
C ILE A 28 11.06 -0.64 -3.48
N ILE A 29 11.02 -1.02 -4.76
CA ILE A 29 10.57 -2.36 -5.16
C ILE A 29 11.57 -3.43 -4.69
N ASP A 30 12.88 -3.17 -4.81
CA ASP A 30 13.91 -4.09 -4.33
C ASP A 30 13.79 -4.32 -2.82
N ASP A 31 13.60 -3.24 -2.04
CA ASP A 31 13.39 -3.33 -0.59
C ASP A 31 12.14 -4.16 -0.25
N ILE A 32 11.02 -3.93 -0.96
CA ILE A 32 9.80 -4.74 -0.78
C ILE A 32 10.06 -6.22 -1.10
N LEU A 33 10.79 -6.52 -2.19
CA LEU A 33 11.08 -7.91 -2.57
C LEU A 33 11.98 -8.61 -1.55
N VAL A 34 12.92 -7.88 -0.95
CA VAL A 34 13.75 -8.36 0.16
C VAL A 34 12.89 -8.67 1.38
N ASP A 35 12.01 -7.77 1.80
CA ASP A 35 11.11 -8.02 2.93
C ASP A 35 10.17 -9.22 2.68
N LEU A 36 9.65 -9.33 1.46
CA LEU A 36 8.80 -10.44 1.05
C LEU A 36 9.57 -11.78 0.97
N SER A 37 10.90 -11.78 0.88
CA SER A 37 11.70 -13.00 0.87
C SER A 37 11.73 -13.71 2.24
N ALA A 38 11.33 -13.01 3.31
CA ALA A 38 11.20 -13.59 4.65
C ALA A 38 10.03 -14.59 4.79
N PHE A 39 9.14 -14.67 3.81
CA PHE A 39 7.98 -15.56 3.82
C PHE A 39 8.17 -16.74 2.86
N ASP A 40 7.90 -17.96 3.34
CA ASP A 40 8.04 -19.21 2.55
C ASP A 40 7.18 -19.23 1.28
N SER A 41 6.06 -18.51 1.28
CA SER A 41 5.16 -18.36 0.14
C SER A 41 4.56 -16.96 0.15
N ARG A 42 4.39 -16.41 -1.06
CA ARG A 42 3.74 -15.12 -1.26
C ARG A 42 2.82 -15.16 -2.46
N ASP A 43 1.62 -14.67 -2.27
CA ASP A 43 0.62 -14.45 -3.29
C ASP A 43 0.27 -12.97 -3.31
N VAL A 44 -0.10 -12.48 -4.49
CA VAL A 44 -0.48 -11.09 -4.71
C VAL A 44 -1.87 -11.06 -5.32
N LEU A 45 -2.76 -10.24 -4.76
CA LEU A 45 -4.15 -10.15 -5.19
C LEU A 45 -4.54 -8.70 -5.45
N PHE A 46 -4.99 -8.43 -6.66
CA PHE A 46 -5.65 -7.17 -6.97
C PHE A 46 -7.06 -7.16 -6.38
N ILE A 47 -7.38 -6.11 -5.62
CA ILE A 47 -8.71 -5.84 -5.08
C ILE A 47 -9.18 -4.44 -5.50
N PRO A 48 -10.51 -4.22 -5.65
CA PRO A 48 -11.05 -2.88 -5.86
C PRO A 48 -10.65 -1.91 -4.73
N ARG A 49 -10.55 -0.61 -5.06
CA ARG A 49 -10.22 0.43 -4.07
C ARG A 49 -11.19 0.46 -2.89
N ASP A 50 -12.47 0.19 -3.15
CA ASP A 50 -13.52 0.17 -2.11
C ASP A 50 -13.29 -0.96 -1.10
N GLU A 51 -12.68 -2.08 -1.52
CA GLU A 51 -12.25 -3.15 -0.61
C GLU A 51 -10.92 -2.81 0.08
N ASN A 52 -10.08 -1.96 -0.53
CA ASN A 52 -8.83 -1.43 0.03
C ASN A 52 -9.01 -0.07 0.76
N TYR A 53 -10.25 0.27 1.17
CA TYR A 53 -10.60 1.61 1.67
C TYR A 53 -9.72 2.06 2.85
N LEU A 54 -9.34 1.14 3.74
CA LEU A 54 -8.55 1.46 4.92
C LEU A 54 -7.16 1.96 4.54
N ALA A 55 -6.45 1.25 3.66
CA ALA A 55 -5.14 1.66 3.19
C ALA A 55 -5.22 2.98 2.40
N HIS A 56 -6.27 3.12 1.57
CA HIS A 56 -6.52 4.35 0.83
C HIS A 56 -6.73 5.56 1.75
N ASN A 57 -7.57 5.43 2.77
CA ASN A 57 -7.89 6.51 3.71
C ASN A 57 -6.67 6.92 4.53
N ILE A 58 -5.88 5.94 5.03
CA ILE A 58 -4.64 6.22 5.76
C ILE A 58 -3.64 6.95 4.85
N ALA A 59 -3.45 6.48 3.60
CA ALA A 59 -2.55 7.14 2.65
C ALA A 59 -3.00 8.58 2.34
N ARG A 60 -4.31 8.79 2.17
CA ARG A 60 -4.90 10.12 1.94
C ARG A 60 -4.69 11.06 3.14
N TRP A 61 -4.92 10.55 4.36
CA TRP A 61 -4.69 11.30 5.59
C TRP A 61 -3.21 11.65 5.76
N ALA A 62 -2.31 10.69 5.57
CA ALA A 62 -0.87 10.91 5.66
C ALA A 62 -0.39 11.96 4.63
N ALA A 63 -0.90 11.90 3.40
CA ALA A 63 -0.60 12.90 2.37
C ALA A 63 -1.05 14.30 2.76
N PHE A 64 -2.22 14.44 3.42
CA PHE A 64 -2.68 15.71 3.98
C PHE A 64 -1.75 16.20 5.10
N CYS A 65 -1.35 15.30 6.00
CA CYS A 65 -0.50 15.60 7.15
C CYS A 65 0.96 15.89 6.80
N ASN A 66 1.43 15.53 5.60
CA ASN A 66 2.82 15.78 5.17
C ASN A 66 3.23 17.27 5.22
N ILE A 67 2.26 18.20 5.26
CA ILE A 67 2.52 19.64 5.45
C ILE A 67 2.97 19.99 6.87
N ASP A 68 2.53 19.21 7.87
CA ASP A 68 2.76 19.45 9.29
C ASP A 68 4.01 18.72 9.83
N GLY A 69 4.62 17.86 8.98
CA GLY A 69 5.77 17.04 9.34
C GLY A 69 5.37 15.65 9.86
N PRO A 70 6.28 14.92 10.53
CA PRO A 70 6.00 13.58 11.00
C PRO A 70 4.94 13.57 12.10
N ILE A 71 3.84 12.88 11.86
CA ILE A 71 2.74 12.69 12.82
C ILE A 71 2.75 11.27 13.37
N ALA A 72 2.49 11.13 14.67
CA ALA A 72 2.38 9.83 15.31
C ALA A 72 1.16 9.05 14.80
N ILE A 73 1.31 7.73 14.63
CA ILE A 73 0.21 6.83 14.23
C ILE A 73 -0.96 6.89 15.22
N SER A 74 -0.68 7.14 16.51
CA SER A 74 -1.71 7.32 17.55
C SER A 74 -2.61 8.55 17.33
N SER A 75 -2.26 9.43 16.39
CA SER A 75 -3.03 10.62 16.03
C SER A 75 -3.94 10.42 14.83
N ILE A 76 -3.99 9.22 14.24
CA ILE A 76 -4.91 8.89 13.16
C ILE A 76 -6.36 9.04 13.69
N PRO A 77 -7.19 9.92 13.10
CA PRO A 77 -8.58 10.06 13.49
C PRO A 77 -9.37 8.77 13.24
N SER A 78 -10.34 8.46 14.10
CA SER A 78 -11.21 7.28 13.93
C SER A 78 -11.96 7.30 12.59
N SER A 79 -12.33 8.48 12.09
CA SER A 79 -12.99 8.67 10.79
C SER A 79 -12.13 8.27 9.58
N VAL A 80 -10.80 8.17 9.74
CA VAL A 80 -9.90 7.66 8.70
C VAL A 80 -9.93 6.13 8.65
N LEU A 81 -10.24 5.49 9.78
CA LEU A 81 -10.24 4.03 9.92
C LEU A 81 -11.58 3.39 9.55
N THR A 82 -12.64 4.19 9.42
CA THR A 82 -13.96 3.74 8.98
C THR A 82 -14.06 3.77 7.46
N GLY A 83 -14.81 2.82 6.89
CA GLY A 83 -15.25 2.93 5.49
C GLY A 83 -16.25 4.08 5.37
N ASP A 84 -16.38 4.67 4.19
CA ASP A 84 -17.51 5.55 3.91
C ASP A 84 -18.78 4.70 4.09
N GLU A 85 -19.46 4.84 5.23
CA GLU A 85 -20.78 4.25 5.40
C GLU A 85 -21.66 4.87 4.32
N GLU A 86 -22.16 4.05 3.39
CA GLU A 86 -23.16 4.45 2.40
C GLU A 86 -24.29 5.20 3.13
N MET A 87 -24.34 6.52 2.95
CA MET A 87 -25.55 7.32 3.17
C MET A 87 -26.43 7.26 1.93
#